data_AF-A0A0C3AMY7-F1
#
_entry.id   AF-A0A0C3AMY7-F1
#
_cell.length_a   1.000
_cell.length_b   1.000
_cell.length_c   1.000
_cell.angle_alpha   90.00
_cell.angle_beta   90.00
_cell.angle_gamma   90.00
#
_symmetry.space_group_name_H-M   'P 1'
#
loop_
_entity.id
_entity.type
_entity.pdbx_description
1 polymer ?
#
loop_
_entity_poly.entity_id
_entity_poly.type
_entity_poly.pdbx_seq_one_letter_code
_entity_poly.pdbx_strand_id
1 'polypeptide(L)'
;MLNVECYEGGSHQRRDDTLSIEDPIIAAPLHTLCLDGTDFTKKLLCARPIQRLCLDSFTRRIRAKRTQTLHFDITQSPGELTYLFLIDLLQWLPMAIEQDPEPYRNLRFVGTVIGVECDDEKAFDEMESLSSLDNLETLEVNGFRLSSDPNRFTIEDENRKFKPKFRFFALLQTRHPLLRRVLLTFRNPNGVTRTGESFLWEKSRLWNSRRVPYLEYWDIICNRLESPLLVYQTV
;
A
#
# COMPACT_ATOMS: atom_id res chain seq x y z
N MET A 1 -7.42 -24.82 -1.83
CA MET A 1 -6.65 -24.47 -3.03
C MET A 1 -6.10 -23.07 -2.77
N LEU A 2 -4.83 -22.97 -2.39
CA LEU A 2 -4.17 -21.72 -2.00
C LEU A 2 -3.34 -21.25 -3.19
N ASN A 3 -3.69 -20.11 -3.78
CA ASN A 3 -2.87 -19.50 -4.83
C ASN A 3 -1.69 -18.79 -4.15
N VAL A 4 -0.53 -19.44 -4.11
CA VAL A 4 0.71 -18.76 -3.76
C VAL A 4 1.29 -18.19 -5.05
N GLU A 5 1.08 -16.89 -5.27
CA GLU A 5 1.72 -16.20 -6.40
C GLU A 5 3.13 -15.77 -5.98
N CYS A 6 4.13 -16.55 -6.38
CA CYS A 6 5.54 -16.17 -6.27
C CYS A 6 5.96 -15.48 -7.57
N TYR A 7 6.56 -14.30 -7.47
CA TYR A 7 7.08 -13.58 -8.64
C TYR A 7 8.60 -13.74 -8.72
N GLU A 8 9.06 -14.57 -9.67
CA GLU A 8 10.46 -14.65 -10.08
C GLU A 8 10.64 -13.85 -11.38
N GLY A 9 11.49 -12.82 -11.36
CA GLY A 9 12.18 -12.33 -12.56
C GLY A 9 11.35 -11.91 -13.77
N GLY A 10 10.09 -11.48 -13.63
CA GLY A 10 9.30 -10.92 -14.74
C GLY A 10 8.30 -11.87 -15.41
N SER A 11 8.09 -13.08 -14.89
CA SER A 11 7.03 -13.99 -15.37
C SER A 11 6.09 -14.40 -14.25
N HIS A 12 4.78 -14.14 -14.42
CA HIS A 12 3.73 -14.71 -13.57
C HIS A 12 3.67 -16.22 -13.82
N GLN A 13 4.07 -17.03 -12.83
CA GLN A 13 3.71 -18.45 -12.78
C GLN A 13 2.76 -18.69 -11.61
N ARG A 14 1.56 -19.15 -11.93
CA ARG A 14 0.58 -19.65 -10.97
C ARG A 14 0.86 -21.14 -10.79
N ARG A 15 1.38 -21.55 -9.63
CA ARG A 15 1.62 -22.98 -9.32
C ARG A 15 0.59 -23.47 -8.31
N ASP A 16 -0.09 -24.56 -8.67
CA ASP A 16 -1.06 -25.29 -7.84
C ASP A 16 -0.37 -26.40 -7.02
N ASP A 17 0.81 -26.12 -6.45
CA ASP A 17 1.58 -27.11 -5.71
C ASP A 17 1.35 -26.96 -4.19
N THR A 18 0.79 -28.01 -3.57
CA THR A 18 0.82 -28.21 -2.12
C THR A 18 2.26 -28.37 -1.66
N LEU A 19 2.90 -27.26 -1.29
CA LEU A 19 4.23 -27.23 -0.69
C LEU A 19 4.15 -27.76 0.75
N SER A 20 4.64 -28.99 0.98
CA SER A 20 4.97 -29.49 2.31
C SER A 20 6.21 -28.75 2.83
N ILE A 21 6.10 -28.16 4.02
CA ILE A 21 7.13 -27.33 4.67
C ILE A 21 8.38 -28.14 5.09
N GLU A 22 8.36 -29.47 4.95
CA GLU A 22 9.38 -30.35 5.52
C GLU A 22 10.73 -30.33 4.78
N ASP A 23 10.78 -29.76 3.58
CA ASP A 23 12.04 -29.55 2.89
C ASP A 23 12.28 -28.05 2.65
N PRO A 24 13.30 -27.43 3.27
CA PRO A 24 13.81 -26.14 2.86
C PRO A 24 14.60 -26.30 1.54
N ILE A 25 13.97 -26.91 0.53
CA ILE A 25 14.43 -26.87 -0.86
C ILE A 25 14.49 -25.39 -1.24
N ILE A 26 15.71 -24.90 -1.43
CA ILE A 26 16.21 -24.01 -2.51
C ILE A 26 15.10 -23.27 -3.30
N ALA A 27 14.18 -22.62 -2.61
CA ALA A 27 13.19 -21.76 -3.22
C ALA A 27 13.87 -20.41 -3.40
N ALA A 28 13.73 -19.82 -4.59
CA ALA A 28 14.26 -18.49 -4.88
C ALA A 28 13.84 -17.49 -3.79
N PRO A 29 14.62 -16.43 -3.56
CA PRO A 29 14.32 -15.46 -2.52
C PRO A 29 12.94 -14.84 -2.75
N LEU A 30 11.98 -15.23 -1.90
CA LEU A 30 10.64 -14.67 -1.90
C LEU A 30 10.71 -13.28 -1.27
N HIS A 31 10.69 -12.25 -2.11
CA HIS A 31 10.76 -10.86 -1.63
C HIS A 31 9.38 -10.26 -1.36
N THR A 32 8.32 -10.84 -1.93
CA THR A 32 6.96 -10.31 -1.89
C THR A 32 6.00 -11.39 -1.40
N LEU A 33 5.13 -11.05 -0.45
CA LEU A 33 4.16 -11.97 0.11
C LEU A 33 2.78 -11.30 0.20
N CYS A 34 1.74 -12.02 -0.23
CA CYS A 34 0.36 -11.69 0.11
C CYS A 34 -0.04 -12.48 1.37
N LEU A 35 -0.28 -11.77 2.47
CA LEU A 35 -0.74 -12.34 3.72
C LEU A 35 -2.26 -12.49 3.69
N ASP A 36 -2.71 -13.70 3.39
CA ASP A 36 -4.11 -14.13 3.40
C ASP A 36 -4.61 -14.58 4.78
N GLY A 37 -3.75 -14.47 5.80
CA GLY A 37 -4.01 -14.80 7.20
C GLY A 37 -4.11 -16.29 7.52
N THR A 38 -3.73 -17.16 6.60
CA THR A 38 -3.53 -18.59 6.90
C THR A 38 -2.26 -18.81 7.70
N ASP A 39 -2.19 -19.92 8.45
CA ASP A 39 -0.97 -20.29 9.16
C ASP A 39 0.22 -20.51 8.22
N PHE A 40 -0.06 -20.92 6.98
CA PHE A 40 0.96 -21.10 5.96
C PHE A 40 1.64 -19.77 5.58
N THR A 41 0.87 -18.73 5.24
CA THR A 41 1.45 -17.43 4.86
C THR A 41 2.14 -16.75 6.03
N LYS A 42 1.65 -16.94 7.26
CA LYS A 42 2.35 -16.52 8.49
C LYS A 42 3.70 -17.22 8.66
N LYS A 43 3.74 -18.55 8.54
CA LYS A 43 5.00 -19.32 8.61
C LYS A 43 5.99 -18.88 7.54
N LEU A 44 5.53 -18.58 6.33
CA LEU A 44 6.40 -18.04 5.27
C LEU A 44 6.99 -16.68 5.65
N LEU A 45 6.18 -15.77 6.21
CA LEU A 45 6.66 -14.47 6.68
C LEU A 45 7.77 -14.62 7.74
N CYS A 46 7.57 -15.49 8.73
CA CYS A 46 8.55 -15.69 9.79
C CYS A 46 9.80 -16.47 9.33
N ALA A 47 9.71 -17.26 8.25
CA ALA A 47 10.81 -18.11 7.80
C ALA A 47 11.69 -17.48 6.72
N ARG A 48 11.23 -16.40 6.07
CA ARG A 48 11.86 -15.86 4.85
C ARG A 48 12.07 -14.35 4.95
N PRO A 49 13.11 -13.78 4.31
CA PRO A 49 13.37 -12.34 4.36
C PRO A 49 12.43 -11.56 3.42
N ILE A 50 11.15 -11.50 3.79
CA ILE A 50 10.12 -10.79 3.04
C ILE A 50 10.37 -9.28 3.12
N GLN A 51 10.41 -8.60 1.98
CA GLN A 51 10.58 -7.15 1.89
C GLN A 51 9.29 -6.41 1.55
N ARG A 52 8.32 -7.09 0.94
CA ARG A 52 7.07 -6.50 0.48
C ARG A 52 5.89 -7.32 0.94
N LEU A 53 5.02 -6.72 1.74
CA LEU A 53 3.90 -7.40 2.36
C LEU A 53 2.59 -6.77 1.94
N CYS A 54 1.74 -7.54 1.25
CA CYS A 54 0.37 -7.16 0.95
C CYS A 54 -0.56 -7.87 1.92
N LEU A 55 -1.50 -7.17 2.55
CA LEU A 55 -2.55 -7.83 3.32
C LEU A 55 -3.82 -7.96 2.48
N ASP A 56 -4.31 -9.20 2.35
CA ASP A 56 -5.64 -9.46 1.81
C ASP A 56 -6.70 -9.10 2.88
N SER A 57 -7.03 -7.82 2.94
CA SER A 57 -8.03 -7.26 3.84
C SER A 57 -9.36 -6.96 3.14
N PHE A 58 -9.60 -7.58 1.98
CA PHE A 58 -10.80 -7.36 1.14
C PHE A 58 -12.05 -8.02 1.71
N THR A 59 -11.89 -8.98 2.61
CA THR A 59 -13.00 -9.63 3.31
C THR A 59 -13.19 -9.00 4.70
N ARG A 60 -14.34 -8.33 4.94
CA ARG A 60 -14.61 -7.56 6.17
C ARG A 60 -14.41 -8.32 7.49
N ARG A 61 -14.61 -9.65 7.50
CA ARG A 61 -14.45 -10.51 8.70
C ARG A 61 -13.01 -10.61 9.20
N ILE A 62 -12.06 -10.18 8.37
CA ILE A 62 -10.66 -10.49 8.50
C ILE A 62 -9.84 -9.28 9.00
N ARG A 63 -10.40 -8.06 8.97
CA ARG A 63 -9.65 -6.83 9.32
C ARG A 63 -9.22 -6.75 10.78
N ALA A 64 -10.15 -6.81 11.73
CA ALA A 64 -9.83 -6.50 13.14
C ALA A 64 -8.97 -7.56 13.84
N LYS A 65 -9.22 -8.85 13.59
CA LYS A 65 -8.48 -9.94 14.26
C LYS A 65 -7.07 -10.13 13.68
N ARG A 66 -6.86 -9.82 12.39
CA ARG A 66 -5.57 -10.04 11.74
C ARG A 66 -4.56 -8.94 11.99
N THR A 67 -5.00 -7.68 12.07
CA THR A 67 -4.12 -6.56 12.45
C THR A 67 -3.55 -6.73 13.86
N GLN A 68 -4.32 -7.32 14.79
CA GLN A 68 -3.85 -7.61 16.16
C GLN A 68 -2.58 -8.46 16.19
N THR A 69 -2.48 -9.50 15.35
CA THR A 69 -1.31 -10.39 15.30
C THR A 69 -0.26 -9.96 14.29
N LEU A 70 -0.61 -9.05 13.37
CA LEU A 70 0.26 -8.66 12.26
C LEU A 70 1.59 -8.08 12.74
N HIS A 71 1.54 -7.25 13.79
CA HIS A 71 2.76 -6.67 14.35
C HIS A 71 3.72 -7.75 14.83
N PHE A 72 3.20 -8.74 15.56
CA PHE A 72 3.98 -9.89 16.01
C PHE A 72 4.52 -10.71 14.83
N ASP A 73 3.71 -10.98 13.81
CA ASP A 73 4.16 -11.74 12.64
C ASP A 73 5.28 -10.99 11.88
N ILE A 74 5.21 -9.66 11.79
CA ILE A 74 6.23 -8.80 11.15
C ILE A 74 7.52 -8.76 11.98
N THR A 75 7.46 -8.65 13.31
CA THR A 75 8.68 -8.62 14.15
C THR A 75 9.45 -9.94 14.13
N GLN A 76 8.78 -11.05 13.80
CA GLN A 76 9.43 -12.35 13.60
C GLN A 76 10.01 -12.55 12.19
N SER A 77 9.73 -11.66 11.24
CA SER A 77 10.29 -11.74 9.90
C SER A 77 11.80 -11.45 9.94
N PRO A 78 12.66 -12.30 9.35
CA PRO A 78 14.09 -12.04 9.25
C PRO A 78 14.43 -10.97 8.17
N GLY A 79 13.44 -10.50 7.42
CA GLY A 79 13.61 -9.54 6.34
C GLY A 79 13.32 -8.10 6.76
N GLU A 80 14.02 -7.15 6.15
CA GLU A 80 13.72 -5.74 6.30
C GLU A 80 12.52 -5.34 5.42
N LEU A 81 11.43 -4.96 6.06
CA LEU A 81 10.22 -4.55 5.36
C LEU A 81 10.41 -3.19 4.71
N THR A 82 10.20 -3.13 3.40
CA THR A 82 10.32 -1.90 2.59
C THR A 82 8.99 -1.48 1.96
N TYR A 83 8.05 -2.42 1.78
CA TYR A 83 6.72 -2.14 1.26
C TYR A 83 5.68 -2.80 2.16
N LEU A 84 4.72 -2.03 2.63
CA LEU A 84 3.57 -2.54 3.36
C LEU A 84 2.29 -2.02 2.72
N PHE A 85 1.49 -2.93 2.16
CA PHE A 85 0.18 -2.60 1.64
C PHE A 85 -0.91 -3.13 2.57
N LEU A 86 -1.66 -2.22 3.16
CA LEU A 86 -2.87 -2.49 3.92
C LEU A 86 -3.92 -1.43 3.55
N ILE A 87 -5.16 -1.85 3.34
CA ILE A 87 -6.27 -0.90 3.24
C ILE A 87 -6.50 -0.27 4.61
N ASP A 88 -6.56 1.06 4.65
CA ASP A 88 -6.83 1.84 5.86
C ASP A 88 -5.74 1.66 6.92
N LEU A 89 -4.51 1.88 6.47
CA LEU A 89 -3.30 1.62 7.22
C LEU A 89 -3.20 2.45 8.52
N LEU A 90 -3.82 3.63 8.56
CA LEU A 90 -3.83 4.50 9.73
C LEU A 90 -4.58 3.91 10.94
N GLN A 91 -5.50 2.96 10.72
CA GLN A 91 -6.18 2.30 11.84
C GLN A 91 -5.27 1.39 12.66
N TRP A 92 -4.06 1.07 12.17
CA TRP A 92 -3.20 0.06 12.78
C TRP A 92 -1.74 0.47 12.88
N LEU A 93 -1.15 0.98 11.79
CA LEU A 93 0.29 1.21 11.74
C LEU A 93 0.81 2.16 12.84
N PRO A 94 0.11 3.25 13.20
CA PRO A 94 0.54 4.13 14.29
C PRO A 94 0.80 3.40 15.60
N MET A 95 -0.16 2.56 16.02
CA MET A 95 -0.02 1.75 17.24
C MET A 95 1.11 0.73 17.12
N ALA A 96 1.29 0.14 15.93
CA ALA A 96 2.36 -0.83 15.69
C ALA A 96 3.75 -0.19 15.76
N ILE A 97 3.91 1.03 15.24
CA ILE A 97 5.14 1.82 15.32
C ILE A 97 5.42 2.26 16.76
N GLU A 98 4.40 2.73 17.49
CA GLU A 98 4.53 3.13 18.89
C GLU A 98 4.99 1.95 19.76
N GLN A 99 4.50 0.74 19.46
CA GLN A 99 4.89 -0.47 20.16
C GLN A 99 6.34 -0.89 19.88
N ASP A 100 6.73 -0.96 18.60
CA ASP A 100 8.10 -1.23 18.17
C ASP A 100 8.32 -0.67 16.75
N PRO A 101 9.12 0.42 16.60
CA PRO A 101 9.32 1.07 15.31
C PRO A 101 10.33 0.35 14.41
N GLU A 102 11.20 -0.50 14.96
CA GLU A 102 12.32 -1.10 14.23
C GLU A 102 11.92 -1.87 12.97
N PRO A 103 10.85 -2.70 12.97
CA PRO A 103 10.43 -3.42 11.77
C PRO A 103 9.95 -2.51 10.62
N TYR A 104 9.59 -1.26 10.93
CA TYR A 104 8.96 -0.33 10.00
C TYR A 104 9.89 0.79 9.52
N ARG A 105 11.09 0.92 10.12
CA ARG A 105 12.04 2.02 9.84
C ARG A 105 12.46 2.12 8.36
N ASN A 106 12.46 1.00 7.65
CA ASN A 106 12.88 0.90 6.26
C ASN A 106 11.70 0.99 5.25
N LEU A 107 10.49 1.30 5.72
CA LEU A 107 9.33 1.44 4.83
C LEU A 107 9.53 2.60 3.85
N ARG A 108 9.53 2.25 2.56
CA ARG A 108 9.58 3.17 1.42
C ARG A 108 8.21 3.33 0.77
N PHE A 109 7.35 2.34 0.93
CA PHE A 109 5.97 2.35 0.48
C PHE A 109 5.03 1.97 1.62
N VAL A 110 4.00 2.79 1.82
CA VAL A 110 2.82 2.42 2.62
C VAL A 110 1.56 2.46 1.76
N GLY A 111 0.70 1.47 2.02
CA GLY A 111 -0.57 1.26 1.33
C GLY A 111 -1.60 2.34 1.63
N THR A 112 -2.86 1.98 1.47
CA THR A 112 -3.94 2.95 1.41
C THR A 112 -4.18 3.68 2.73
N VAL A 113 -4.00 5.01 2.72
CA VAL A 113 -4.62 5.92 3.68
C VAL A 113 -6.00 6.29 3.14
N ILE A 114 -7.07 5.91 3.85
CA ILE A 114 -8.44 6.26 3.43
C ILE A 114 -8.73 7.68 3.89
N GLY A 115 -9.15 8.53 2.96
CA GLY A 115 -9.41 9.94 3.18
C GLY A 115 -10.19 10.23 4.47
N VAL A 116 -9.46 10.88 5.37
CA VAL A 116 -9.91 11.93 6.28
C VAL A 116 -10.72 12.92 5.47
N GLU A 117 -11.79 13.47 6.03
CA GLU A 117 -12.38 14.68 5.46
C GLU A 117 -11.22 15.68 5.20
N CYS A 118 -11.12 16.26 4.00
CA CYS A 118 -10.13 17.31 3.69
C CYS A 118 -10.42 18.62 4.44
N ASP A 119 -10.77 18.52 5.72
CA ASP A 119 -10.43 19.53 6.69
C ASP A 119 -8.92 19.42 6.93
N ASP A 120 -8.18 20.45 6.51
CA ASP A 120 -6.72 20.48 6.49
C ASP A 120 -6.11 20.11 7.85
N GLU A 121 -6.82 20.34 8.96
CA GLU A 121 -6.38 20.03 10.32
C GLU A 121 -6.48 18.53 10.65
N LYS A 122 -7.62 17.88 10.37
CA LYS A 122 -7.78 16.44 10.67
C LYS A 122 -6.86 15.57 9.80
N ALA A 123 -6.72 15.93 8.52
CA ALA A 123 -5.81 15.22 7.61
C ALA A 123 -4.35 15.33 8.07
N PHE A 124 -4.01 16.40 8.79
CA PHE A 124 -2.69 16.58 9.35
C PHE A 124 -2.43 15.69 10.56
N ASP A 125 -3.34 15.69 11.56
CA ASP A 125 -3.21 14.87 12.77
C ASP A 125 -3.08 13.38 12.42
N GLU A 126 -3.83 12.94 11.42
CA GLU A 126 -3.78 11.57 10.93
C GLU A 126 -2.43 11.22 10.28
N MET A 127 -1.81 12.15 9.55
CA MET A 127 -0.49 11.93 8.94
C MET A 127 0.67 12.12 9.92
N GLU A 128 0.48 12.83 11.04
CA GLU A 128 1.50 12.93 12.09
C GLU A 128 1.90 11.56 12.62
N SER A 129 0.95 10.64 12.67
CA SER A 129 1.18 9.25 13.07
C SER A 129 2.18 8.49 12.18
N LEU A 130 2.41 8.97 10.95
CA LEU A 130 3.37 8.39 10.01
C LEU A 130 4.72 9.11 10.05
N SER A 131 4.88 10.17 10.84
CA SER A 131 6.05 11.05 10.83
C SER A 131 7.38 10.36 11.15
N SER A 132 7.36 9.19 11.78
CA SER A 132 8.54 8.36 12.05
C SER A 132 9.02 7.56 10.83
N LEU A 133 8.29 7.56 9.72
CA LEU A 133 8.67 6.88 8.48
C LEU A 133 9.62 7.75 7.66
N ASP A 134 10.88 7.81 8.09
CA ASP A 134 11.92 8.65 7.48
C ASP A 134 12.25 8.27 6.02
N ASN A 135 12.08 6.98 5.70
CA ASN A 135 12.36 6.42 4.38
C ASN A 135 11.18 6.45 3.40
N LEU A 136 10.06 7.07 3.79
CA LEU A 136 8.85 7.05 2.99
C LEU A 136 9.03 7.77 1.64
N GLU A 137 8.91 7.02 0.55
CA GLU A 137 9.02 7.53 -0.81
C GLU A 137 7.68 7.58 -1.56
N THR A 138 6.78 6.65 -1.23
CA THR A 138 5.52 6.45 -1.94
C THR A 138 4.38 6.20 -0.97
N LEU A 139 3.27 6.91 -1.18
CA LEU A 139 2.06 6.79 -0.38
C LEU A 139 0.85 6.54 -1.31
N GLU A 140 -0.03 5.60 -0.96
CA GLU A 140 -1.35 5.53 -1.59
C GLU A 140 -2.39 6.27 -0.73
N VAL A 141 -3.15 7.17 -1.36
CA VAL A 141 -4.27 7.87 -0.75
C VAL A 141 -5.54 7.47 -1.48
N ASN A 142 -6.58 7.08 -0.75
CA ASN A 142 -7.87 6.76 -1.32
C ASN A 142 -8.87 7.90 -1.12
N GLY A 143 -9.28 8.53 -2.23
CA GLY A 143 -10.20 9.66 -2.27
C GLY A 143 -11.69 9.31 -2.20
N PHE A 144 -12.07 8.03 -2.01
CA PHE A 144 -13.46 7.56 -2.06
C PHE A 144 -14.40 8.18 -0.99
N ARG A 145 -13.88 8.95 -0.01
CA ARG A 145 -14.69 9.64 1.02
C ARG A 145 -14.97 11.12 0.78
N LEU A 146 -14.55 11.69 -0.35
CA LEU A 146 -14.61 13.14 -0.56
C LEU A 146 -15.93 13.67 -1.15
N SER A 147 -16.93 12.79 -1.37
CA SER A 147 -18.29 13.18 -1.78
C SER A 147 -19.36 12.45 -0.97
N SER A 148 -20.26 13.21 -0.36
CA SER A 148 -21.50 12.72 0.25
C SER A 148 -22.55 12.29 -0.80
N ASP A 149 -22.32 12.61 -2.08
CA ASP A 149 -23.19 12.23 -3.19
C ASP A 149 -22.43 11.33 -4.18
N PRO A 150 -22.66 10.00 -4.18
CA PRO A 150 -22.02 9.07 -5.10
C PRO A 150 -22.44 9.30 -6.57
N ASN A 151 -23.51 10.04 -6.84
CA ASN A 151 -24.02 10.30 -8.19
C ASN A 151 -23.46 11.58 -8.84
N ARG A 152 -22.76 12.44 -8.07
CA ARG A 152 -22.05 13.64 -8.57
C ARG A 152 -20.53 13.47 -8.60
N PHE A 153 -20.05 12.27 -8.35
CA PHE A 153 -18.62 11.98 -8.23
C PHE A 153 -17.96 11.95 -9.60
N THR A 154 -17.17 12.98 -9.93
CA THR A 154 -16.21 12.87 -11.03
C THR A 154 -14.79 12.73 -10.46
N ILE A 155 -14.07 11.74 -10.97
CA ILE A 155 -12.66 11.46 -10.63
C ILE A 155 -11.78 12.70 -10.85
N GLU A 156 -12.13 13.54 -11.83
CA GLU A 156 -11.43 14.79 -12.13
C GLU A 156 -11.60 15.86 -11.05
N ASP A 157 -12.78 15.97 -10.43
CA ASP A 157 -13.03 16.95 -9.38
C ASP A 157 -12.22 16.65 -8.12
N GLU A 158 -12.05 15.39 -7.77
CA GLU A 158 -11.20 14.99 -6.63
C GLU A 158 -9.72 15.22 -6.89
N ASN A 159 -9.24 14.92 -8.10
CA ASN A 159 -7.89 15.30 -8.47
C ASN A 159 -7.68 16.82 -8.45
N ARG A 160 -8.73 17.61 -8.77
CA ARG A 160 -8.67 19.07 -8.65
C ARG A 160 -8.60 19.55 -7.20
N LYS A 161 -9.23 18.83 -6.26
CA LYS A 161 -9.13 19.04 -4.81
C LYS A 161 -7.82 18.53 -4.21
N PHE A 162 -7.09 17.66 -4.92
CA PHE A 162 -5.81 17.11 -4.50
C PHE A 162 -4.63 17.67 -5.30
N LYS A 163 -4.46 19.00 -5.30
CA LYS A 163 -3.32 19.71 -5.93
C LYS A 163 -2.16 20.01 -4.96
N PRO A 164 -0.92 20.14 -5.47
CA PRO A 164 0.26 20.54 -4.69
C PRO A 164 0.15 21.90 -4.00
N LYS A 165 -0.81 22.74 -4.43
CA LYS A 165 -1.10 24.03 -3.80
C LYS A 165 -1.82 23.89 -2.45
N PHE A 166 -2.37 22.72 -2.14
CA PHE A 166 -2.99 22.47 -0.86
C PHE A 166 -1.92 22.25 0.21
N ARG A 167 -2.23 22.74 1.42
CA ARG A 167 -1.36 22.66 2.59
C ARG A 167 -0.89 21.22 2.86
N PHE A 168 -1.74 20.24 2.54
CA PHE A 168 -1.44 18.81 2.62
C PHE A 168 -0.10 18.41 1.96
N PHE A 169 0.16 18.76 0.70
CA PHE A 169 1.41 18.37 0.03
C PHE A 169 2.64 19.04 0.64
N ALA A 170 2.52 20.31 1.05
CA ALA A 170 3.60 21.03 1.71
C ALA A 170 3.95 20.39 3.06
N LEU A 171 2.93 19.95 3.81
CA LEU A 171 3.10 19.26 5.08
C LEU A 171 3.72 17.88 4.90
N LEU A 172 3.20 17.07 3.97
CA LEU A 172 3.78 15.77 3.63
C LEU A 172 5.24 15.90 3.24
N GLN A 173 5.58 16.88 2.42
CA GLN A 173 6.95 17.11 2.00
C GLN A 173 7.86 17.55 3.16
N THR A 174 7.34 18.32 4.10
CA THR A 174 8.11 18.77 5.28
C THR A 174 8.41 17.60 6.21
N ARG A 175 7.44 16.71 6.42
CA ARG A 175 7.58 15.55 7.31
C ARG A 175 8.31 14.37 6.65
N HIS A 176 8.16 14.20 5.34
CA HIS A 176 8.76 13.12 4.57
C HIS A 176 9.58 13.70 3.40
N PRO A 177 10.85 14.09 3.64
CA PRO A 177 11.69 14.72 2.62
C PRO A 177 11.92 13.83 1.39
N LEU A 178 11.93 12.50 1.59
CA LEU A 178 12.11 11.49 0.54
C LEU A 178 10.82 11.17 -0.23
N LEU A 179 9.65 11.68 0.22
CA LEU A 179 8.39 11.45 -0.46
C LEU A 179 8.43 12.07 -1.84
N ARG A 180 8.26 11.20 -2.84
CA ARG A 180 8.35 11.54 -4.26
C ARG A 180 7.17 11.07 -5.08
N ARG A 181 6.32 10.20 -4.53
CA ARG A 181 5.15 9.65 -5.22
C ARG A 181 3.93 9.63 -4.30
N VAL A 182 2.79 10.08 -4.80
CA VAL A 182 1.49 9.89 -4.17
C VAL A 182 0.53 9.30 -5.19
N LEU A 183 0.08 8.07 -4.95
CA LEU A 183 -0.92 7.41 -5.77
C LEU A 183 -2.31 7.72 -5.21
N LEU A 184 -3.06 8.58 -5.90
CA LEU A 184 -4.44 8.87 -5.58
C LEU A 184 -5.35 7.84 -6.27
N THR A 185 -5.98 6.97 -5.49
CA THR A 185 -6.92 5.96 -5.96
C THR A 185 -8.32 6.24 -5.45
N PHE A 186 -9.31 5.62 -6.08
CA PHE A 186 -10.73 5.83 -5.72
C PHE A 186 -11.41 4.53 -5.38
N ARG A 187 -10.70 3.60 -4.75
CA ARG A 187 -11.17 2.21 -4.57
C ARG A 187 -12.31 2.18 -3.56
N ASN A 188 -13.39 1.46 -3.87
CA ASN A 188 -14.37 1.13 -2.85
C ASN A 188 -13.76 0.09 -1.88
N PRO A 189 -13.52 0.44 -0.60
CA PRO A 189 -12.93 -0.50 0.36
C PRO A 189 -13.84 -1.69 0.69
N ASN A 190 -15.09 -1.69 0.19
CA ASN A 190 -16.08 -2.76 0.36
C ASN A 190 -16.27 -3.64 -0.89
N GLY A 191 -15.45 -3.45 -1.93
CA GLY A 191 -15.14 -4.52 -2.88
C GLY A 191 -16.16 -4.87 -3.96
N VAL A 192 -16.93 -3.91 -4.51
CA VAL A 192 -17.85 -4.23 -5.63
C VAL A 192 -17.63 -3.39 -6.89
N THR A 193 -17.06 -2.19 -6.77
CA THR A 193 -16.89 -1.28 -7.89
C THR A 193 -15.42 -0.95 -8.14
N ARG A 194 -14.90 -1.37 -9.30
CA ARG A 194 -13.66 -0.86 -9.89
C ARG A 194 -13.93 0.55 -10.39
N THR A 195 -13.75 1.53 -9.54
CA THR A 195 -13.90 2.95 -9.88
C THR A 195 -12.62 3.45 -10.53
N GLY A 196 -12.61 3.35 -11.86
CA GLY A 196 -11.88 4.21 -12.78
C GLY A 196 -10.36 4.38 -12.61
N GLU A 197 -9.85 5.29 -13.42
CA GLU A 197 -8.45 5.73 -13.49
C GLU A 197 -7.94 6.17 -12.11
N SER A 198 -6.63 6.03 -11.89
CA SER A 198 -5.96 6.61 -10.72
C SER A 198 -5.07 7.76 -11.18
N PHE A 199 -4.68 8.64 -10.25
CA PHE A 199 -3.68 9.67 -10.53
C PHE A 199 -2.41 9.38 -9.76
N LEU A 200 -1.30 9.38 -10.48
CA LEU A 200 0.01 9.35 -9.85
C LEU A 200 0.57 10.78 -9.83
N TRP A 201 0.79 11.29 -8.63
CA TRP A 201 1.52 12.53 -8.40
C TRP A 201 2.99 12.19 -8.17
N GLU A 202 3.87 12.76 -8.99
CA GLU A 202 5.31 12.52 -8.94
C GLU A 202 6.09 13.82 -8.76
N LYS A 203 7.08 13.78 -7.87
CA LYS A 203 7.96 14.90 -7.56
C LYS A 203 9.26 14.74 -8.34
N SER A 204 9.49 15.65 -9.28
CA SER A 204 10.80 15.87 -9.89
C SER A 204 11.40 17.17 -9.32
N ARG A 205 11.18 18.30 -10.00
CA ARG A 205 11.38 19.65 -9.45
C ARG A 205 10.12 20.21 -8.81
N LEU A 206 8.98 19.92 -9.45
CA LEU A 206 7.64 20.25 -9.00
C LEU A 206 6.82 18.97 -8.98
N TRP A 207 5.75 18.97 -8.19
CA TRP A 207 4.75 17.92 -8.23
C TRP A 207 3.94 18.01 -9.52
N ASN A 208 3.89 16.91 -10.27
CA ASN A 208 3.09 16.78 -11.48
C ASN A 208 2.16 15.57 -11.34
N SER A 209 0.94 15.66 -11.85
CA SER A 209 0.05 14.50 -11.94
C SER A 209 -0.03 13.96 -13.35
N ARG A 210 -0.19 12.64 -13.43
CA ARG A 210 -0.60 11.94 -14.65
C ARG A 210 -1.66 10.89 -14.32
N ARG A 211 -2.51 10.60 -15.31
CA ARG A 211 -3.43 9.47 -15.24
C ARG A 211 -2.65 8.16 -15.37
N VAL A 212 -3.02 7.18 -14.57
CA VAL A 212 -2.50 5.82 -14.63
C VAL A 212 -3.67 4.83 -14.64
N PRO A 213 -3.51 3.65 -15.28
CA PRO A 213 -4.53 2.63 -15.23
C PRO A 213 -4.82 2.24 -13.78
N TYR A 214 -5.99 1.64 -13.56
CA TYR A 214 -6.27 1.00 -12.29
C TYR A 214 -5.23 -0.10 -12.05
N LEU A 215 -4.40 0.08 -11.03
CA LEU A 215 -3.42 -0.93 -10.62
C LEU A 215 -4.06 -1.83 -9.58
N GLU A 216 -3.94 -3.14 -9.67
CA GLU A 216 -4.31 -4.01 -8.57
C GLU A 216 -3.30 -3.86 -7.41
N TYR A 217 -3.68 -4.29 -6.22
CA TYR A 217 -2.81 -4.15 -5.04
C TYR A 217 -1.49 -4.90 -5.21
N TRP A 218 -1.57 -6.05 -5.86
CA TRP A 218 -0.43 -6.83 -6.26
C TRP A 218 0.49 -6.07 -7.22
N ASP A 219 -0.09 -5.38 -8.22
CA ASP A 219 0.69 -4.57 -9.16
C ASP A 219 1.48 -3.47 -8.45
N ILE A 220 0.87 -2.82 -7.47
CA ILE A 220 1.50 -1.76 -6.69
C ILE A 220 2.69 -2.31 -5.90
N ILE A 221 2.50 -3.42 -5.18
CA ILE A 221 3.55 -4.03 -4.37
C ILE A 221 4.66 -4.65 -5.21
N CYS A 222 4.34 -5.16 -6.39
CA CYS A 222 5.33 -5.59 -7.38
C CYS A 222 6.06 -4.40 -8.04
N ASN A 223 5.84 -3.17 -7.55
CA ASN A 223 6.51 -1.96 -7.98
C ASN A 223 6.24 -1.59 -9.44
N ARG A 224 5.06 -1.94 -9.97
CA ARG A 224 4.68 -1.54 -11.34
C ARG A 224 4.63 -0.03 -11.51
N LEU A 225 4.43 0.73 -10.43
CA LEU A 225 4.44 2.20 -10.42
C LEU A 225 5.69 2.83 -11.04
N GLU A 226 6.83 2.13 -11.01
CA GLU A 226 8.09 2.62 -11.59
C GLU A 226 8.19 2.36 -13.10
N SER A 227 7.25 1.62 -13.69
CA SER A 227 7.28 1.32 -15.11
C SER A 227 6.94 2.58 -15.93
N PRO A 228 7.84 3.01 -16.84
CA PRO A 228 7.58 4.15 -17.73
C PRO A 228 6.45 3.86 -18.73
N LEU A 229 6.03 2.60 -18.85
CA LEU A 229 4.94 2.16 -19.73
C LEU A 229 3.55 2.33 -19.09
N LEU A 230 3.44 2.79 -17.84
CA LEU A 230 2.15 3.00 -17.16
C LEU A 230 1.35 4.23 -17.64
N VAL A 231 1.71 4.80 -18.78
CA VAL A 231 1.01 5.98 -19.32
C VAL A 231 -0.18 5.49 -20.12
N TYR A 232 -1.38 6.02 -19.83
CA TYR A 232 -2.49 5.91 -20.78
C TYR A 232 -2.01 6.50 -22.12
N GLN A 233 -2.01 5.71 -23.18
CA GLN A 233 -1.95 6.27 -24.52
C GLN A 233 -3.14 7.21 -24.63
N THR A 234 -2.87 8.52 -24.65
CA THR A 234 -3.85 9.52 -25.03
C THR A 234 -4.31 9.17 -26.44
N VAL A 235 -5.55 8.68 -26.54
CA VAL A 235 -6.28 8.61 -27.81
C VAL A 235 -6.80 10.00 -28.13
#